data_AF-A0A2V7PI02-F1
#
_entry.id   AF-A0A2V7PI02-F1
#
_cell.length_a   1.000
_cell.length_b   1.000
_cell.length_c   1.000
_cell.angle_alpha   90.00
_cell.angle_beta   90.00
_cell.angle_gamma   90.00
#
_symmetry.space_group_name_H-M   'P 1'
#
loop_
_entity.id
_entity.type
_entity.pdbx_description
1 polymer ?
#
loop_
_entity_poly.entity_id
_entity_poly.type
_entity_poly.pdbx_seq_one_letter_code
_entity_poly.pdbx_strand_id
1 'polypeptide(L)'
;MVVQWMDWPAEVTAGQPFRTRIVVYGVCALNPRFHAGVRVDQSAVTFAPFFVTSDEHIACVGEVTAPAPGLLVGPLDTAGMAPGLFAANTRTFEMRGSMMAVDPVPHLPVRTFGDVIVRASGADQSRRNAAGWVNRQTDVGGCSRVTPAALYNPATALVLEDQADTAGLSYAFVRGYIHDVAVPVCGETRVFHLTARQ
;
A
#
# COMPACT_ATOMS: atom_id res chain seq x y z
N MET A 1 -5.90 -2.89 12.29
CA MET A 1 -4.87 -2.65 11.25
C MET A 1 -5.53 -2.00 10.05
N VAL A 2 -4.95 -0.91 9.59
CA VAL A 2 -5.43 -0.15 8.43
C VAL A 2 -4.33 -0.10 7.38
N VAL A 3 -4.64 -0.43 6.12
CA VAL A 3 -3.76 -0.17 4.97
C VAL A 3 -3.74 1.33 4.69
N GLN A 4 -2.58 1.94 4.89
CA GLN A 4 -2.31 3.33 4.57
C GLN A 4 -1.84 3.49 3.14
N TRP A 5 -1.04 2.55 2.67
CA TRP A 5 -0.47 2.54 1.33
C TRP A 5 -0.33 1.12 0.82
N MET A 6 -0.52 0.93 -0.48
CA MET A 6 -0.35 -0.32 -1.17
C MET A 6 0.34 -0.06 -2.51
N ASP A 7 1.32 -0.89 -2.87
CA ASP A 7 1.87 -0.94 -4.22
C ASP A 7 1.98 -2.38 -4.75
N TRP A 8 1.65 -2.55 -6.04
CA TRP A 8 1.53 -3.85 -6.70
C TRP A 8 1.88 -3.71 -8.20
N PRO A 9 2.25 -4.80 -8.91
CA PRO A 9 2.43 -4.75 -10.36
C PRO A 9 1.13 -4.34 -11.07
N ALA A 10 1.22 -3.49 -12.09
CA ALA A 10 0.04 -3.15 -12.90
C ALA A 10 -0.54 -4.40 -13.61
N GLU A 11 0.35 -5.29 -14.05
CA GLU A 11 0.01 -6.56 -14.68
C GLU A 11 0.72 -7.75 -14.03
N VAL A 12 0.06 -8.91 -14.02
CA VAL A 12 0.61 -10.17 -13.50
C VAL A 12 0.30 -11.32 -14.45
N THR A 13 1.17 -12.32 -14.49
CA THR A 13 0.95 -13.52 -15.31
C THR A 13 0.04 -14.51 -14.56
N ALA A 14 -0.94 -15.06 -15.25
CA ALA A 14 -1.87 -16.06 -14.72
C ALA A 14 -1.12 -17.26 -14.14
N GLY A 15 -1.55 -17.72 -12.97
CA GLY A 15 -0.92 -18.84 -12.27
C GLY A 15 0.50 -18.59 -11.75
N GLN A 16 1.02 -17.36 -11.85
CA GLN A 16 2.34 -16.98 -11.31
C GLN A 16 2.22 -16.13 -10.04
N PRO A 17 3.14 -16.28 -9.07
CA PRO A 17 3.16 -15.42 -7.90
C PRO A 17 3.52 -13.96 -8.26
N PHE A 18 2.99 -13.00 -7.51
CA PHE A 18 3.39 -11.60 -7.60
C PHE A 18 3.49 -10.94 -6.22
N ARG A 19 4.31 -9.89 -6.11
CA ARG A 19 4.62 -9.21 -4.84
C ARG A 19 3.83 -7.92 -4.69
N THR A 20 3.12 -7.79 -3.58
CA THR A 20 2.43 -6.58 -3.14
C THR A 20 3.08 -6.08 -1.86
N ARG A 21 3.32 -4.77 -1.75
CA ARG A 21 3.84 -4.13 -0.54
C ARG A 21 2.72 -3.30 0.08
N ILE A 22 2.56 -3.37 1.40
CA ILE A 22 1.59 -2.58 2.15
C ILE A 22 2.25 -1.83 3.30
N VAL A 23 1.83 -0.60 3.52
CA VAL A 23 2.14 0.16 4.74
C VAL A 23 0.89 0.19 5.58
N VAL A 24 1.01 -0.14 6.86
CA VAL A 24 -0.11 -0.18 7.79
C VAL A 24 0.09 0.77 8.97
N TYR A 25 -1.01 1.17 9.59
CA TYR A 25 -1.03 2.02 10.80
C TYR A 25 -1.87 1.39 11.92
N GLY A 26 -1.51 1.69 13.18
CA GLY A 26 -2.22 1.27 14.38
C GLY A 26 -1.95 -0.19 14.78
N VAL A 27 -0.74 -0.47 15.26
CA VAL A 27 -0.20 -1.83 15.47
C VAL A 27 0.27 -2.09 16.90
N CYS A 28 -0.45 -1.59 17.92
CA CYS A 28 -0.12 -1.82 19.34
C CYS A 28 -0.16 -3.30 19.80
N ALA A 29 -0.28 -4.27 18.88
CA ALA A 29 -0.39 -5.70 19.17
C ALA A 29 0.22 -6.57 18.05
N LEU A 30 1.42 -6.26 17.54
CA LEU A 30 2.22 -7.28 16.84
C LEU A 30 2.75 -8.29 17.87
N ASN A 31 1.84 -9.14 18.33
CA ASN A 31 2.17 -10.47 18.82
C ASN A 31 3.06 -11.14 17.74
N PRO A 32 4.12 -11.90 18.10
CA PRO A 32 5.04 -12.55 17.15
C PRO A 32 4.41 -13.49 16.11
N ARG A 33 3.07 -13.60 16.04
CA ARG A 33 2.29 -14.49 15.16
C ARG A 33 1.45 -13.78 14.10
N PHE A 34 1.64 -12.47 13.88
CA PHE A 34 0.86 -11.76 12.87
C PHE A 34 1.25 -12.17 11.44
N HIS A 35 0.27 -12.66 10.68
CA HIS A 35 0.39 -12.96 9.25
C HIS A 35 -0.68 -12.20 8.48
N ALA A 36 -0.28 -11.34 7.52
CA ALA A 36 -1.22 -10.76 6.57
C ALA A 36 -1.57 -11.81 5.50
N GLY A 37 -2.78 -12.35 5.57
CA GLY A 37 -3.30 -13.26 4.54
C GLY A 37 -3.80 -12.50 3.32
N VAL A 38 -3.45 -12.96 2.12
CA VAL A 38 -4.04 -12.47 0.88
C VAL A 38 -5.22 -13.37 0.51
N ARG A 39 -6.41 -12.81 0.30
CA ARG A 39 -7.56 -13.55 -0.22
C ARG A 39 -7.85 -13.15 -1.64
N VAL A 40 -8.07 -14.14 -2.48
CA VAL A 40 -8.46 -13.98 -3.87
C VAL A 40 -9.88 -14.53 -4.02
N ASP A 41 -10.78 -13.72 -4.57
CA ASP A 41 -12.07 -14.20 -5.08
C ASP A 41 -12.19 -13.93 -6.59
N GLN A 42 -13.35 -14.25 -7.18
CA GLN A 42 -13.56 -14.12 -8.63
C GLN A 42 -13.51 -12.68 -9.16
N SER A 43 -13.51 -11.67 -8.28
CA SER A 43 -13.64 -10.24 -8.60
C SER A 43 -12.55 -9.35 -7.99
N ALA A 44 -11.89 -9.81 -6.92
CA ALA A 44 -10.96 -9.00 -6.17
C ALA A 44 -9.83 -9.81 -5.52
N VAL A 45 -8.67 -9.17 -5.42
CA VAL A 45 -7.62 -9.49 -4.46
C VAL A 45 -7.83 -8.60 -3.24
N THR A 46 -8.24 -9.21 -2.14
CA THR A 46 -8.54 -8.51 -0.90
C THR A 46 -7.47 -8.78 0.15
N PHE A 47 -6.85 -7.70 0.60
CA PHE A 47 -5.92 -7.63 1.71
C PHE A 47 -6.70 -7.16 2.95
N ALA A 48 -7.51 -8.07 3.50
CA ALA A 48 -8.25 -7.86 4.75
C ALA A 48 -7.49 -8.52 5.91
N PRO A 49 -7.60 -8.01 7.14
CA PRO A 49 -7.03 -8.68 8.30
C PRO A 49 -7.70 -10.05 8.49
N PHE A 50 -6.94 -11.14 8.36
CA PHE A 50 -7.29 -12.41 8.98
C PHE A 50 -6.40 -12.59 10.20
N PHE A 51 -7.00 -12.62 11.39
CA PHE A 51 -6.37 -13.16 12.58
C PHE A 51 -6.38 -14.69 12.44
N VAL A 52 -5.24 -15.35 12.58
CA VAL A 52 -5.27 -16.74 13.07
C VAL A 52 -5.63 -16.61 14.54
N THR A 53 -6.91 -16.75 14.87
CA THR A 53 -7.36 -16.86 16.25
C THR A 53 -6.87 -18.22 16.77
N SER A 54 -5.75 -18.25 17.49
CA SER A 54 -5.75 -19.09 18.69
C SER A 54 -6.54 -18.30 19.73
N ASP A 55 -7.45 -18.95 20.45
CA ASP A 55 -8.43 -18.36 21.40
C ASP A 55 -7.84 -17.60 22.60
N GLU A 56 -6.57 -17.20 22.56
CA GLU A 56 -5.95 -16.39 23.58
C GLU A 56 -6.27 -14.90 23.36
N HIS A 57 -6.97 -14.31 24.32
CA HIS A 57 -7.14 -12.85 24.43
C HIS A 57 -5.75 -12.18 24.50
N ILE A 58 -5.40 -11.37 23.49
CA ILE A 58 -4.17 -10.58 23.48
C ILE A 58 -4.49 -9.19 24.02
N ALA A 59 -4.05 -8.90 25.24
CA ALA A 59 -4.18 -7.57 25.84
C ALA A 59 -3.27 -6.56 25.12
N CYS A 60 -3.82 -5.39 24.80
CA CYS A 60 -3.03 -4.22 24.43
C CYS A 60 -2.27 -3.76 25.69
N VAL A 61 -0.94 -3.60 25.61
CA VAL A 61 -0.15 -3.07 26.72
C VAL A 61 -0.43 -1.57 26.85
N GLY A 62 -1.55 -1.25 27.51
CA GLY A 62 -1.67 -0.03 28.30
C GLY A 62 -1.35 -0.38 29.74
N GLU A 63 -0.69 0.54 30.44
CA GLU A 63 -0.54 0.56 31.91
C GLU A 63 0.68 -0.13 32.55
N VAL A 64 1.91 0.01 32.01
CA VAL A 64 3.07 0.08 32.93
C VAL A 64 4.14 1.03 32.36
N THR A 65 4.05 2.31 32.75
CA THR A 65 5.18 3.26 32.87
C THR A 65 6.24 3.24 31.76
N ALA A 66 5.94 3.80 30.59
CA ALA A 66 6.96 4.25 29.61
C ALA A 66 6.35 5.34 28.71
N PRO A 67 7.13 6.34 28.25
CA PRO A 67 6.60 7.46 27.47
C PRO A 67 6.02 6.94 26.15
N ALA A 68 4.74 7.23 25.91
CA ALA A 68 3.92 6.94 24.72
C ALA A 68 4.14 5.55 24.09
N PRO A 69 3.13 4.63 24.09
CA PRO A 69 3.28 3.32 23.47
C PRO A 69 3.74 3.51 22.02
N GLY A 70 4.98 3.07 21.76
CA GLY A 70 5.66 3.30 20.50
C GLY A 70 4.81 2.77 19.34
N LEU A 71 4.23 3.70 18.59
CA LEU A 71 3.56 3.46 17.32
C LEU A 71 4.56 2.78 16.38
N LEU A 72 4.48 1.45 16.28
CA LEU A 72 5.25 0.68 15.30
C LEU A 72 4.69 0.96 13.91
N VAL A 73 5.16 2.03 13.32
CA VAL A 73 5.16 2.26 11.89
C VAL A 73 6.26 1.40 11.30
N GLY A 74 5.89 0.42 10.49
CA GLY A 74 6.85 -0.31 9.68
C GLY A 74 6.25 -0.57 8.31
N PRO A 75 7.04 -0.51 7.23
CA PRO A 75 6.65 -1.21 6.03
C PRO A 75 6.56 -2.68 6.42
N LEU A 76 5.34 -3.21 6.46
CA LEU A 76 5.20 -4.65 6.45
C LEU A 76 5.40 -5.02 4.99
N ASP A 77 6.59 -5.52 4.66
CA ASP A 77 6.70 -6.42 3.54
C ASP A 77 5.87 -7.65 3.93
N THR A 78 4.56 -7.56 3.72
CA THR A 78 3.73 -8.73 3.69
C THR A 78 4.20 -9.48 2.47
N ALA A 79 5.17 -10.37 2.64
CA ALA A 79 5.57 -11.35 1.64
C ALA A 79 4.45 -12.40 1.47
N GLY A 80 3.20 -11.96 1.42
CA GLY A 80 2.08 -12.74 0.94
C GLY A 80 2.04 -12.53 -0.57
N MET A 81 2.57 -13.51 -1.30
CA MET A 81 2.24 -13.65 -2.71
C MET A 81 0.72 -13.92 -2.75
N ALA A 82 -0.06 -13.14 -3.50
CA ALA A 82 -1.37 -13.62 -3.93
C ALA A 82 -1.04 -14.63 -5.03
N PRO A 83 -1.03 -15.95 -4.75
CA PRO A 83 -0.56 -16.91 -5.73
C PRO A 83 -1.49 -16.82 -6.93
N GLY A 84 -0.87 -16.66 -8.11
CA GLY A 84 -1.48 -16.42 -9.41
C GLY A 84 -2.97 -16.65 -9.49
N LEU A 85 -3.71 -15.56 -9.65
CA LEU A 85 -5.06 -15.58 -10.18
C LEU A 85 -5.06 -16.45 -11.43
N PHE A 86 -5.77 -17.58 -11.39
CA PHE A 86 -5.88 -18.44 -12.55
C PHE A 86 -6.95 -17.85 -13.46
N ALA A 87 -6.52 -17.27 -14.58
CA ALA A 87 -7.42 -16.74 -15.60
C ALA A 87 -6.98 -17.26 -16.97
N ALA A 88 -7.89 -17.97 -17.65
CA ALA A 88 -7.63 -18.49 -19.00
C ALA A 88 -7.56 -17.37 -20.06
N ASN A 89 -8.09 -16.18 -19.75
CA ASN A 89 -8.09 -14.99 -20.58
C ASN A 89 -7.66 -13.77 -19.74
N THR A 90 -7.27 -12.68 -20.41
CA THR A 90 -6.97 -11.42 -19.73
C THR A 90 -8.16 -10.97 -18.89
N ARG A 91 -7.93 -10.67 -17.60
CA ARG A 91 -9.00 -10.29 -16.67
C ARG A 91 -8.50 -9.29 -15.65
N THR A 92 -9.36 -8.35 -15.28
CA THR A 92 -9.06 -7.31 -14.28
C THR A 92 -9.67 -7.71 -12.94
N PHE A 93 -8.90 -7.50 -11.86
CA PHE A 93 -9.34 -7.75 -10.50
C PHE A 93 -9.11 -6.49 -9.66
N GLU A 94 -10.05 -6.20 -8.77
CA GLU A 94 -9.88 -5.09 -7.84
C GLU A 94 -8.86 -5.43 -6.75
N MET A 95 -8.04 -4.45 -6.38
CA MET A 95 -7.14 -4.51 -5.24
C MET A 95 -7.81 -3.80 -4.06
N ARG A 96 -8.16 -4.56 -3.03
CA ARG A 96 -8.97 -4.08 -1.89
C ARG A 96 -8.21 -4.16 -0.58
N GLY A 97 -8.41 -3.20 0.32
CA GLY A 97 -7.82 -3.22 1.67
C GLY A 97 -8.67 -2.48 2.69
N SER A 98 -8.52 -2.85 3.97
CA SER A 98 -9.16 -2.13 5.08
C SER A 98 -8.53 -0.74 5.23
N MET A 99 -9.33 0.31 5.17
CA MET A 99 -8.86 1.70 5.20
C MET A 99 -9.07 2.38 6.56
N MET A 100 -8.38 3.51 6.76
CA MET A 100 -8.51 4.33 7.96
C MET A 100 -9.92 4.90 7.98
N ALA A 101 -10.70 4.55 9.00
CA ALA A 101 -11.89 5.31 9.37
C ALA A 101 -11.48 6.30 10.46
N VAL A 102 -11.81 7.58 10.26
CA VAL A 102 -11.72 8.58 11.33
C VAL A 102 -12.97 8.38 12.20
N ASP A 103 -12.84 7.54 13.23
CA ASP A 103 -13.80 7.34 14.33
C ASP A 103 -15.20 6.75 13.98
N PRO A 104 -15.93 6.22 14.97
CA PRO A 104 -15.81 4.87 15.50
C PRO A 104 -16.71 3.91 14.71
N VAL A 105 -16.14 3.07 13.85
CA VAL A 105 -16.91 2.04 13.14
C VAL A 105 -16.41 0.65 13.50
N PRO A 106 -17.19 -0.14 14.25
CA PRO A 106 -16.99 -1.58 14.26
C PRO A 106 -17.20 -2.05 12.81
N HIS A 107 -16.22 -2.77 12.25
CA HIS A 107 -16.04 -3.06 10.81
C HIS A 107 -15.36 -1.92 10.03
N LEU A 108 -14.03 -1.99 9.92
CA LEU A 108 -13.28 -1.11 9.03
C LEU A 108 -13.80 -1.27 7.58
N PRO A 109 -14.23 -0.19 6.91
CA PRO A 109 -14.68 -0.28 5.53
C PRO A 109 -13.53 -0.78 4.64
N VAL A 110 -13.86 -1.72 3.77
CA VAL A 110 -12.95 -2.19 2.71
C VAL A 110 -13.07 -1.23 1.53
N ARG A 111 -11.93 -0.68 1.08
CA ARG A 111 -11.88 0.19 -0.09
C ARG A 111 -11.10 -0.45 -1.21
N THR A 112 -11.51 -0.17 -2.44
CA THR A 112 -10.72 -0.46 -3.65
C THR A 112 -9.61 0.59 -3.78
N PHE A 113 -8.36 0.12 -3.73
CA PHE A 113 -7.15 0.93 -3.93
C PHE A 113 -6.88 1.14 -5.42
N GLY A 114 -7.23 0.18 -6.26
CA GLY A 114 -7.12 0.22 -7.71
C GLY A 114 -7.33 -1.18 -8.27
N ASP A 115 -6.77 -1.46 -9.45
CA ASP A 115 -6.95 -2.74 -10.13
C ASP A 115 -5.61 -3.40 -10.48
N VAL A 116 -5.65 -4.72 -10.71
CA VAL A 116 -4.57 -5.51 -11.30
C VAL A 116 -5.08 -6.25 -12.53
N ILE A 117 -4.31 -6.21 -13.63
CA ILE A 117 -4.61 -6.95 -14.85
C ILE A 117 -3.88 -8.29 -14.79
N VAL A 118 -4.61 -9.39 -14.90
CA VAL A 118 -4.05 -10.74 -15.03
C VAL A 118 -4.01 -11.08 -16.51
N ARG A 119 -2.82 -11.32 -17.04
CA ARG A 119 -2.58 -11.75 -18.43
C ARG A 119 -2.43 -13.26 -18.48
N ALA A 120 -2.93 -13.89 -19.54
CA ALA A 120 -2.67 -15.32 -19.77
C ALA A 120 -1.16 -15.62 -19.91
N SER A 121 -0.42 -14.69 -20.53
CA SER A 121 1.05 -14.69 -20.60
C SER A 121 1.58 -13.27 -20.85
N GLY A 122 2.86 -13.02 -20.54
CA GLY A 122 3.56 -11.79 -20.94
C GLY A 122 3.11 -10.51 -20.22
N ALA A 123 2.95 -10.55 -18.89
CA ALA A 123 2.63 -9.36 -18.10
C ALA A 123 3.66 -8.23 -18.25
N ASP A 124 3.20 -6.99 -18.43
CA ASP A 124 4.05 -5.82 -18.40
C ASP A 124 4.52 -5.50 -16.97
N GLN A 125 5.84 -5.45 -16.77
CA GLN A 125 6.48 -5.16 -15.48
C GLN A 125 7.02 -3.72 -15.39
N SER A 126 6.80 -2.89 -16.41
CA SER A 126 7.31 -1.50 -16.46
C SER A 126 6.69 -0.59 -15.41
N ARG A 127 5.53 -0.96 -14.86
CA ARG A 127 4.75 -0.14 -13.93
C ARG A 127 4.30 -0.93 -12.70
N ARG A 128 4.35 -0.26 -11.56
CA ARG A 128 3.68 -0.70 -10.33
C ARG A 128 2.62 0.30 -9.94
N ASN A 129 1.37 -0.12 -9.91
CA ASN A 129 0.30 0.70 -9.38
C ASN A 129 0.55 0.94 -7.89
N ALA A 130 0.17 2.12 -7.41
CA ALA A 130 0.22 2.42 -5.99
C ALA A 130 -0.90 3.38 -5.58
N ALA A 131 -1.38 3.21 -4.36
CA ALA A 131 -2.45 4.03 -3.82
C ALA A 131 -2.40 4.07 -2.30
N GLY A 132 -2.89 5.17 -1.72
CA GLY A 132 -2.93 5.33 -0.28
C GLY A 132 -2.91 6.78 0.19
N TRP A 133 -2.94 6.96 1.50
CA TRP A 133 -2.67 8.25 2.12
C TRP A 133 -1.18 8.56 2.05
N VAL A 134 -0.86 9.78 1.61
CA VAL A 134 0.50 10.29 1.55
C VAL A 134 0.61 11.65 2.22
N ASN A 135 1.79 11.93 2.76
CA ASN A 135 2.24 13.28 3.06
C ASN A 135 3.09 13.79 1.90
N ARG A 136 2.89 15.05 1.50
CA ARG A 136 3.84 15.74 0.62
C ARG A 136 5.03 16.25 1.43
N GLN A 137 6.22 16.07 0.87
CA GLN A 137 7.46 16.66 1.35
C GLN A 137 8.10 17.44 0.20
N THR A 138 8.86 18.48 0.55
CA THR A 138 9.72 19.19 -0.38
C THR A 138 11.15 19.02 0.11
N ASP A 139 12.03 18.49 -0.73
CA ASP A 139 13.43 18.34 -0.37
C ASP A 139 14.21 19.66 -0.48
N VAL A 140 15.49 19.62 -0.11
CA VAL A 140 16.38 20.79 -0.12
C VAL A 140 16.60 21.38 -1.52
N GLY A 141 16.35 20.62 -2.58
CA GLY A 141 16.41 21.07 -3.97
C GLY A 141 15.11 21.69 -4.47
N GLY A 142 14.07 21.76 -3.63
CA GLY A 142 12.74 22.24 -4.01
C GLY A 142 11.87 21.16 -4.67
N CYS A 143 12.31 19.89 -4.68
CA CYS A 143 11.59 18.82 -5.34
C CYS A 143 10.50 18.23 -4.46
N SER A 144 9.33 18.07 -5.07
CA SER A 144 8.13 17.51 -4.44
C SER A 144 8.19 16.00 -4.45
N ARG A 145 8.02 15.42 -3.25
CA ARG A 145 8.01 13.98 -3.00
C ARG A 145 6.76 13.61 -2.21
N VAL A 146 6.30 12.38 -2.39
CA VAL A 146 5.21 11.80 -1.59
C VAL A 146 5.75 10.66 -0.74
N THR A 147 5.36 10.66 0.52
CA THR A 147 5.73 9.62 1.47
C THR A 147 4.44 9.02 2.04
N PRO A 148 4.28 7.68 2.07
CA PRO A 148 3.13 7.07 2.72
C PRO A 148 2.87 7.65 4.10
N ALA A 149 1.62 7.99 4.42
CA ALA A 149 1.26 8.81 5.57
C ALA A 149 1.75 8.24 6.91
N ALA A 150 1.76 6.91 7.02
CA ALA A 150 2.29 6.25 8.19
C ALA A 150 3.80 6.16 8.19
N LEU A 151 4.50 6.15 7.05
CA LEU A 151 5.94 5.88 6.95
C LEU A 151 6.74 7.18 7.02
N TYR A 152 7.39 7.45 8.16
CA TYR A 152 8.11 8.72 8.38
C TYR A 152 9.56 8.75 7.88
N ASN A 153 10.03 7.71 7.16
CA ASN A 153 11.39 7.64 6.65
C ASN A 153 11.54 8.42 5.31
N PRO A 154 12.34 9.50 5.24
CA PRO A 154 12.56 10.25 4.00
C PRO A 154 13.13 9.41 2.84
N ALA A 155 13.89 8.34 3.13
CA ALA A 155 14.42 7.43 2.12
C ALA A 155 13.33 6.62 1.40
N THR A 156 12.09 6.67 1.89
CA THR A 156 10.93 5.99 1.29
C THR A 156 10.03 6.93 0.50
N ALA A 157 10.41 8.20 0.39
CA ALA A 157 9.69 9.22 -0.35
C ALA A 157 9.92 9.06 -1.87
N LEU A 158 8.84 9.00 -2.64
CA LEU A 158 8.86 8.90 -4.10
C LEU A 158 8.80 10.31 -4.70
N VAL A 159 9.68 10.60 -5.66
CA VAL A 159 9.60 11.86 -6.43
C VAL A 159 8.34 11.87 -7.26
N LEU A 160 7.60 12.98 -7.22
CA LEU A 160 6.49 13.21 -8.15
C LEU A 160 7.04 13.41 -9.56
N GLU A 161 6.51 12.70 -10.55
CA GLU A 161 6.93 12.89 -11.94
C GLU A 161 6.65 14.32 -12.41
N ASP A 162 5.43 14.81 -12.18
CA ASP A 162 5.07 16.21 -12.42
C ASP A 162 5.25 17.04 -11.15
N GLN A 163 6.27 17.89 -11.15
CA GLN A 163 6.62 18.77 -10.02
C GLN A 163 5.58 19.88 -9.78
N ALA A 164 4.67 20.13 -10.73
CA ALA A 164 3.57 21.07 -10.56
C ALA A 164 2.36 20.45 -9.84
N ASP A 165 2.20 19.11 -9.85
CA ASP A 165 1.04 18.44 -9.25
C ASP A 165 1.17 18.32 -7.73
N THR A 166 1.02 19.44 -7.04
CA THR A 166 1.24 19.56 -5.59
C THR A 166 0.05 20.12 -4.84
N ALA A 167 -0.93 20.68 -5.55
CA ALA A 167 -2.12 21.26 -4.96
C ALA A 167 -2.90 20.21 -4.16
N GLY A 168 -3.12 20.49 -2.86
CA GLY A 168 -3.88 19.63 -1.96
C GLY A 168 -3.16 18.35 -1.50
N LEU A 169 -1.87 18.15 -1.79
CA LEU A 169 -1.14 16.92 -1.45
C LEU A 169 -0.52 16.89 -0.04
N SER A 170 -0.77 17.88 0.82
CA SER A 170 -0.16 17.92 2.17
C SER A 170 -0.51 16.68 3.01
N TYR A 171 -1.76 16.21 2.92
CA TYR A 171 -2.23 14.93 3.46
C TYR A 171 -3.46 14.49 2.65
N ALA A 172 -3.29 13.55 1.72
CA ALA A 172 -4.36 13.18 0.78
C ALA A 172 -4.30 11.69 0.41
N PHE A 173 -5.45 11.12 0.06
CA PHE A 173 -5.50 9.81 -0.57
C PHE A 173 -5.25 9.96 -2.06
N VAL A 174 -4.22 9.29 -2.56
CA VAL A 174 -3.80 9.35 -3.96
C VAL A 174 -3.84 7.98 -4.61
N ARG A 175 -3.98 7.98 -5.93
CA ARG A 175 -3.77 6.83 -6.81
C ARG A 175 -2.81 7.21 -7.91
N GLY A 176 -1.97 6.27 -8.32
CA GLY A 176 -0.97 6.50 -9.35
C GLY A 176 -0.19 5.25 -9.69
N TYR A 177 0.95 5.42 -10.34
CA TYR A 177 1.87 4.33 -10.61
C TYR A 177 3.33 4.77 -10.50
N ILE A 178 4.17 3.83 -10.10
CA ILE A 178 5.62 3.94 -10.01
C ILE A 178 6.21 3.36 -11.29
N HIS A 179 7.08 4.09 -11.96
CA HIS A 179 7.77 3.63 -13.15
C HIS A 179 9.14 4.29 -13.30
N ASP A 180 9.92 3.78 -14.23
CA ASP A 180 11.18 4.39 -14.62
C ASP A 180 10.96 5.38 -15.79
N VAL A 181 11.53 6.57 -15.69
CA VAL A 181 11.55 7.62 -16.72
C VAL A 181 12.88 7.66 -17.46
N ALA A 182 12.83 8.00 -18.76
CA ALA A 182 14.05 8.12 -19.57
C ALA A 182 14.89 9.35 -19.20
N VAL A 183 14.24 10.44 -18.75
CA VAL A 183 14.91 11.66 -18.29
C VAL A 183 14.67 11.78 -16.78
N PRO A 184 15.72 11.82 -15.95
CA PRO A 184 15.56 11.92 -14.50
C PRO A 184 14.76 13.15 -14.08
N VAL A 185 13.83 12.97 -13.14
CA VAL A 185 13.11 14.06 -12.48
C VAL A 185 13.72 14.23 -11.10
N CYS A 186 14.21 15.43 -10.77
CA CYS A 186 14.82 15.68 -9.47
C CYS A 186 15.99 14.71 -9.13
N GLY A 187 16.72 14.27 -10.16
CA GLY A 187 17.81 13.30 -10.01
C GLY A 187 17.39 11.84 -9.89
N GLU A 188 16.08 11.55 -9.84
CA GLU A 188 15.56 10.19 -9.75
C GLU A 188 15.05 9.71 -11.11
N THR A 189 15.37 8.46 -11.46
CA THR A 189 14.78 7.78 -12.62
C THR A 189 13.51 7.03 -12.25
N ARG A 190 13.34 6.63 -11.00
CA ARG A 190 12.15 5.94 -10.52
C ARG A 190 11.21 6.93 -9.82
N VAL A 191 10.09 7.24 -10.45
CA VAL A 191 9.19 8.32 -10.05
C VAL A 191 7.77 7.80 -9.82
N PHE A 192 6.95 8.61 -9.17
CA PHE A 192 5.52 8.37 -8.99
C PHE A 192 4.71 9.33 -9.87
N HIS A 193 3.94 8.76 -10.78
CA HIS A 193 2.95 9.47 -11.58
C HIS A 193 1.61 9.48 -10.86
N LEU A 194 1.11 10.68 -10.52
CA LEU A 194 -0.18 10.87 -9.87
C LEU A 194 -1.31 10.82 -10.92
N THR A 195 -2.27 9.90 -10.76
CA THR A 195 -3.42 9.77 -11.69
C THR A 195 -4.72 10.31 -11.10
N ALA A 196 -4.92 10.18 -9.78
CA ALA A 196 -6.14 10.65 -9.13
C ALA A 196 -5.93 10.99 -7.65
N ARG A 197 -6.80 11.87 -7.14
CA ARG A 197 -6.91 12.28 -5.73
C ARG A 197 -8.35 12.03 -5.25
N GLN A 198 -8.52 11.66 -3.98
CA GLN A 198 -9.83 11.40 -3.36
C GLN A 198 -9.92 11.99 -1.96
#